data_AF-A0A539DTY3-F1
#
_entry.id   AF-A0A539DTY3-F1
#
_cell.length_a   1.000
_cell.length_b   1.000
_cell.length_c   1.000
_cell.angle_alpha   90.00
_cell.angle_beta   90.00
_cell.angle_gamma   90.00
#
_symmetry.space_group_name_H-M   'P 1'
#
loop_
_entity.id
_entity.type
_entity.pdbx_description
1 polymer ?
#
loop_
_entity_poly.entity_id
_entity_poly.type
_entity_poly.pdbx_seq_one_letter_code
_entity_poly.pdbx_strand_id
1 'polypeptide(L)'
;MTTGYVRRVIDALRGAAVVVHVAPPGEPCIGSVDAAADVVRRAGDCVVIGIGGGSALDTAKQAAVVGVGETGVEPYLLCATPLPGRRPIVAIPTTSGTGAEVTRTCIVADHGGRKSWTWGDEMLPDLVVLDPTAAATMPHGVTVGTGLDAYVHALEACTGQRR
;
A
#
# COMPACT_ATOMS: atom_id res chain seq x y z
N MET A 1 1.56 6.62 20.32
CA MET A 1 0.11 6.59 20.59
C MET A 1 -0.55 5.88 19.43
N THR A 2 -1.14 4.70 19.64
CA THR A 2 -2.01 4.07 18.65
C THR A 2 -3.32 4.84 18.63
N THR A 3 -3.65 5.49 17.50
CA THR A 3 -4.82 6.37 17.32
C THR A 3 -6.18 5.64 17.44
N GLY A 4 -6.20 4.36 17.83
CA GLY A 4 -7.40 3.52 17.86
C GLY A 4 -8.00 3.23 16.48
N TYR A 5 -7.38 3.74 15.41
CA TYR A 5 -7.99 3.79 14.08
C TYR A 5 -8.19 2.40 13.47
N VAL A 6 -7.19 1.51 13.58
CA VAL A 6 -7.32 0.10 13.15
C VAL A 6 -8.47 -0.59 13.90
N ARG A 7 -8.62 -0.33 15.20
CA ARG A 7 -9.72 -0.90 15.99
C ARG A 7 -11.07 -0.41 15.49
N ARG A 8 -11.21 0.88 15.20
CA ARG A 8 -12.42 1.46 14.61
C ARG A 8 -12.79 0.80 13.27
N VAL A 9 -11.81 0.53 12.43
CA VAL A 9 -12.03 -0.18 11.15
C VAL A 9 -12.49 -1.61 11.42
N ILE A 10 -11.84 -2.35 12.32
CA ILE A 10 -12.23 -3.72 12.69
C ILE A 10 -13.68 -3.76 13.22
N ASP A 11 -14.02 -2.83 14.11
CA ASP A 11 -15.37 -2.76 14.69
C ASP A 11 -16.44 -2.46 13.62
N ALA A 12 -16.08 -1.72 12.57
CA ALA A 12 -16.96 -1.44 11.43
C ALA A 12 -17.23 -2.67 10.54
N LEU A 13 -16.41 -3.72 10.61
CA LEU A 13 -16.56 -4.95 9.81
C LEU A 13 -17.59 -5.94 10.39
N ARG A 14 -18.30 -5.57 11.47
CA ARG A 14 -19.50 -6.25 12.00
C ARG A 14 -19.38 -7.78 12.15
N GLY A 15 -18.23 -8.27 12.62
CA GLY A 15 -18.03 -9.68 12.93
C GLY A 15 -17.42 -10.54 11.80
N ALA A 16 -16.93 -9.92 10.72
CA ALA A 16 -16.07 -10.62 9.78
C ALA A 16 -14.83 -11.20 10.50
N ALA A 17 -14.33 -12.35 10.04
CA ALA A 17 -13.05 -12.87 10.51
C ALA A 17 -11.92 -11.94 10.02
N VAL A 18 -11.14 -11.40 10.96
CA VAL A 18 -10.07 -10.45 10.65
C VAL A 18 -8.72 -11.00 11.09
N VAL A 19 -7.76 -10.97 10.18
CA VAL A 19 -6.34 -11.17 10.48
C VAL A 19 -5.63 -9.83 10.32
N VAL A 20 -4.86 -9.43 11.34
CA VAL A 20 -4.11 -8.17 11.33
C VAL A 20 -2.63 -8.47 11.10
N HIS A 21 -2.05 -7.81 10.11
CA HIS A 21 -0.61 -7.77 9.88
C HIS A 21 -0.12 -6.33 10.01
N VAL A 22 1.00 -6.14 10.71
CA VAL A 22 1.63 -4.81 10.87
C VAL A 22 2.89 -4.80 10.04
N ALA A 23 2.89 -3.99 8.98
CA ALA A 23 4.09 -3.76 8.19
C ALA A 23 5.18 -3.09 9.06
N PRO A 24 6.45 -3.47 8.91
CA PRO A 24 7.55 -2.84 9.62
C PRO A 24 7.64 -1.34 9.27
N PRO A 25 8.15 -0.50 10.17
CA PRO A 25 8.35 0.92 9.88
C PRO A 25 9.41 1.10 8.79
N GLY A 26 9.24 2.15 7.99
CA GLY A 26 10.16 2.49 6.90
C GLY A 26 9.57 2.18 5.52
N GLU A 27 10.42 2.06 4.52
CA GLU A 27 10.02 1.73 3.15
C GLU A 27 9.71 0.23 3.01
N PRO A 28 8.79 -0.16 2.12
CA PRO A 28 8.56 -1.57 1.82
C PRO A 28 9.84 -2.21 1.28
N CYS A 29 10.14 -3.43 1.68
CA CYS A 29 11.20 -4.26 1.11
C CYS A 29 10.64 -5.63 0.72
N ILE A 30 11.40 -6.40 -0.06
CA ILE A 30 11.01 -7.76 -0.48
C ILE A 30 10.50 -8.57 0.72
N GLY A 31 11.26 -8.58 1.82
CA GLY A 31 10.89 -9.34 3.02
C GLY A 31 9.59 -8.87 3.69
N SER A 32 9.32 -7.56 3.74
CA SER A 32 8.08 -7.05 4.33
C SER A 32 6.86 -7.37 3.48
N VAL A 33 7.01 -7.29 2.15
CA VAL A 33 5.97 -7.63 1.19
C VAL A 33 5.67 -9.13 1.22
N ASP A 34 6.71 -9.96 1.20
CA ASP A 34 6.56 -11.42 1.21
C ASP A 34 5.92 -11.92 2.52
N ALA A 35 6.31 -11.34 3.66
CA ALA A 35 5.69 -11.65 4.95
C ALA A 35 4.19 -11.32 4.98
N ALA A 36 3.79 -10.20 4.35
CA ALA A 36 2.38 -9.83 4.22
C ALA A 36 1.66 -10.73 3.20
N ALA A 37 2.29 -11.08 2.08
CA ALA A 37 1.75 -12.00 1.07
C ALA A 37 1.48 -13.39 1.67
N ASP A 38 2.35 -13.88 2.56
CA ASP A 38 2.14 -15.12 3.28
C ASP A 38 0.90 -15.10 4.20
N VAL A 39 0.60 -13.95 4.79
CA VAL A 39 -0.65 -13.78 5.56
C VAL A 39 -1.86 -13.89 4.62
N VAL A 40 -1.80 -13.26 3.44
CA VAL A 40 -2.86 -13.34 2.43
C VAL A 40 -3.06 -14.79 1.94
N ARG A 41 -1.98 -15.52 1.64
CA ARG A 41 -2.04 -16.93 1.26
C ARG A 41 -2.74 -17.79 2.31
N ARG A 42 -2.36 -17.62 3.58
CA ARG A 42 -2.97 -18.35 4.70
C ARG A 42 -4.43 -17.99 4.94
N ALA A 43 -4.81 -16.73 4.68
CA ALA A 43 -6.18 -16.27 4.81
C ALA A 43 -7.11 -16.81 3.71
N GLY A 44 -6.56 -17.18 2.54
CA GLY A 44 -7.34 -17.72 1.42
C GLY A 44 -8.16 -16.64 0.73
N ASP A 45 -9.45 -16.90 0.51
CA ASP A 45 -10.38 -15.94 -0.11
C ASP A 45 -10.69 -14.79 0.85
N CYS A 46 -9.91 -13.71 0.74
CA CYS A 46 -10.02 -12.53 1.59
C CYS A 46 -10.05 -11.22 0.78
N VAL A 47 -10.45 -10.15 1.46
CA VAL A 47 -10.22 -8.76 1.03
C VAL A 47 -9.02 -8.22 1.80
N VAL A 48 -8.11 -7.55 1.11
CA VAL A 48 -6.95 -6.91 1.73
C VAL A 48 -7.27 -5.44 1.99
N ILE A 49 -7.20 -5.03 3.26
CA ILE A 49 -7.42 -3.64 3.68
C ILE A 49 -6.07 -3.04 4.08
N GLY A 50 -5.55 -2.14 3.25
CA GLY A 50 -4.36 -1.35 3.56
C GLY A 50 -4.73 -0.11 4.36
N ILE A 51 -4.11 0.10 5.52
CA ILE A 51 -4.33 1.27 6.39
C ILE A 51 -2.96 1.88 6.70
N GLY A 52 -2.76 3.15 6.36
CA GLY A 52 -1.53 3.87 6.69
C GLY A 52 -1.10 4.86 5.62
N GLY A 53 0.18 5.22 5.63
CA GLY A 53 0.78 5.99 4.53
C GLY A 53 1.22 5.12 3.36
N GLY A 54 1.89 5.72 2.37
CA GLY A 54 2.26 5.06 1.11
C GLY A 54 2.99 3.72 1.28
N SER A 55 3.90 3.60 2.25
CA SER A 55 4.59 2.33 2.53
C SER A 55 3.64 1.19 2.93
N ALA A 56 2.70 1.45 3.84
CA ALA A 56 1.72 0.45 4.26
C ALA A 56 0.76 0.08 3.11
N LEU A 57 0.36 1.08 2.31
CA LEU A 57 -0.51 0.87 1.15
C LEU A 57 0.18 0.05 0.06
N ASP A 58 1.43 0.37 -0.28
CA ASP A 58 2.20 -0.38 -1.28
C ASP A 58 2.49 -1.80 -0.82
N THR A 59 2.75 -2.01 0.47
CA THR A 59 2.89 -3.36 1.05
C THR A 59 1.58 -4.14 0.92
N ALA A 60 0.44 -3.53 1.27
CA ALA A 60 -0.87 -4.18 1.19
C ALA A 60 -1.27 -4.51 -0.26
N LYS A 61 -1.06 -3.57 -1.20
CA LYS A 61 -1.33 -3.77 -2.63
C LYS A 61 -0.49 -4.93 -3.19
N GLN A 62 0.81 -4.92 -2.93
CA GLN A 62 1.70 -6.00 -3.37
C GLN A 62 1.33 -7.34 -2.72
N ALA A 63 1.02 -7.37 -1.43
CA ALA A 63 0.59 -8.59 -0.75
C ALA A 63 -0.72 -9.17 -1.32
N ALA A 64 -1.68 -8.30 -1.68
CA ALA A 64 -2.94 -8.71 -2.28
C ALA A 64 -2.76 -9.35 -3.68
N VAL A 65 -1.74 -8.94 -4.40
CA VAL A 65 -1.39 -9.46 -5.73
C VAL A 65 -0.51 -10.69 -5.61
N VAL A 66 0.67 -10.56 -4.99
CA VAL A 66 1.67 -11.62 -4.84
C VAL A 66 1.14 -12.80 -4.03
N GLY A 67 0.27 -12.54 -3.06
CA GLY A 67 -0.38 -13.57 -2.23
C GLY A 67 -1.38 -14.46 -2.97
N VAL A 68 -1.69 -14.20 -4.25
CA VAL A 68 -2.45 -15.12 -5.11
C VAL A 68 -1.56 -16.25 -5.64
N GLY A 69 -0.27 -15.97 -5.89
CA GLY A 69 0.71 -16.95 -6.37
C GLY A 69 1.51 -17.58 -5.23
N GLU A 70 2.43 -18.49 -5.60
CA GLU A 70 3.31 -19.20 -4.65
C GLU A 70 4.68 -18.54 -4.48
N THR A 71 5.07 -17.62 -5.38
CA THR A 71 6.37 -16.95 -5.36
C THR A 71 6.33 -15.63 -4.60
N GLY A 72 7.47 -15.19 -4.06
CA GLY A 72 7.63 -13.85 -3.49
C GLY A 72 7.51 -12.74 -4.54
N VAL A 73 7.71 -11.48 -4.11
CA VAL A 73 7.56 -10.30 -4.97
C VAL A 73 8.70 -10.12 -5.98
N GLU A 74 9.89 -10.64 -5.68
CA GLU A 74 11.11 -10.42 -6.45
C GLU A 74 10.97 -10.67 -7.97
N PRO A 75 10.35 -11.78 -8.45
CA PRO A 75 10.20 -12.05 -9.87
C PRO A 75 9.34 -11.03 -10.64
N TYR A 76 8.53 -10.23 -9.93
CA TYR A 76 7.63 -9.24 -10.53
C TYR A 76 8.21 -7.83 -10.57
N LEU A 77 9.37 -7.62 -9.93
CA LEU A 77 10.05 -6.33 -9.92
C LEU A 77 10.36 -5.86 -11.33
N LEU A 78 10.24 -4.55 -11.55
CA LEU A 78 10.47 -3.91 -12.84
C LEU A 78 9.61 -4.49 -13.98
N CYS A 79 8.45 -5.08 -13.63
CA CYS A 79 7.57 -5.79 -14.55
C CYS A 79 8.28 -6.92 -15.31
N ALA A 80 9.25 -7.58 -14.70
CA ALA A 80 10.01 -8.66 -15.34
C ALA A 80 9.12 -9.86 -15.71
N THR A 81 8.05 -10.11 -14.97
CA THR A 81 7.04 -11.15 -15.27
C THR A 81 5.61 -10.65 -15.00
N PRO A 82 4.59 -11.23 -15.67
CA PRO A 82 3.19 -10.90 -15.40
C PRO A 82 2.78 -11.20 -13.95
N LEU A 83 1.91 -10.35 -13.39
CA LEU A 83 1.37 -10.54 -12.06
C LEU A 83 0.42 -11.75 -12.01
N PRO A 84 0.32 -12.46 -10.87
CA PRO A 84 -0.43 -13.71 -10.77
C PRO A 84 -1.95 -13.52 -10.62
N GLY A 85 -2.46 -12.29 -10.68
CA GLY A 85 -3.84 -11.91 -10.34
C GLY A 85 -3.92 -11.12 -9.04
N ARG A 86 -5.12 -10.94 -8.47
CA ARG A 86 -5.29 -10.17 -7.21
C ARG A 86 -6.42 -10.65 -6.32
N ARG A 87 -6.27 -10.38 -5.03
CA ARG A 87 -7.38 -10.22 -4.07
C ARG A 87 -7.97 -8.80 -4.17
N PRO A 88 -9.26 -8.58 -3.84
CA PRO A 88 -9.80 -7.24 -3.75
C PRO A 88 -9.06 -6.37 -2.73
N ILE A 89 -8.83 -5.10 -3.07
CA ILE A 89 -8.00 -4.18 -2.30
C ILE A 89 -8.84 -2.97 -1.86
N VAL A 90 -8.84 -2.71 -0.56
CA VAL A 90 -9.37 -1.46 0.02
C VAL A 90 -8.21 -0.64 0.57
N ALA A 91 -8.07 0.61 0.14
CA ALA A 91 -7.05 1.53 0.62
C ALA A 91 -7.65 2.58 1.56
N ILE A 92 -7.08 2.74 2.75
CA ILE A 92 -7.45 3.73 3.74
C ILE A 92 -6.21 4.57 4.08
N PRO A 93 -5.91 5.62 3.28
CA PRO A 93 -4.74 6.46 3.49
C PRO A 93 -4.87 7.26 4.79
N THR A 94 -3.79 7.28 5.57
CA THR A 94 -3.67 8.11 6.78
C THR A 94 -2.69 9.27 6.59
N THR A 95 -2.12 9.40 5.39
CA THR A 95 -1.22 10.49 4.99
C THR A 95 -1.66 11.08 3.66
N SER A 96 -1.36 12.36 3.42
CA SER A 96 -1.86 13.08 2.24
C SER A 96 -0.70 13.54 1.34
N GLY A 97 0.06 12.59 0.78
CA GLY A 97 1.24 12.87 -0.05
C GLY A 97 1.34 12.00 -1.30
N THR A 98 1.66 10.72 -1.09
CA THR A 98 2.12 9.81 -2.15
C THR A 98 1.08 9.48 -3.23
N GLY A 99 -0.22 9.61 -2.94
CA GLY A 99 -1.30 9.16 -3.83
C GLY A 99 -1.31 7.65 -4.09
N ALA A 100 -0.63 6.84 -3.27
CA ALA A 100 -0.49 5.39 -3.42
C ALA A 100 -1.85 4.67 -3.44
N GLU A 101 -2.87 5.25 -2.83
CA GLU A 101 -4.26 4.81 -2.85
C GLU A 101 -4.93 4.89 -4.24
N VAL A 102 -4.36 5.64 -5.19
CA VAL A 102 -4.92 5.84 -6.55
C VAL A 102 -3.91 5.52 -7.65
N THR A 103 -2.75 4.94 -7.34
CA THR A 103 -1.73 4.54 -8.32
C THR A 103 -1.68 3.04 -8.56
N ARG A 104 -1.22 2.65 -9.76
CA ARG A 104 -0.89 1.26 -10.13
C ARG A 104 0.54 0.86 -9.76
N THR A 105 1.36 1.85 -9.40
CA THR A 105 2.75 1.65 -9.00
C THR A 105 2.78 1.32 -7.51
N CYS A 106 3.60 0.34 -7.14
CA CYS A 106 3.99 0.11 -5.77
C CYS A 106 5.52 0.10 -5.67
N ILE A 107 6.07 0.83 -4.71
CA ILE A 107 7.51 0.93 -4.48
C ILE A 107 7.96 -0.19 -3.52
N VAL A 108 9.13 -0.76 -3.78
CA VAL A 108 9.74 -1.78 -2.92
C VAL A 108 11.27 -1.74 -3.05
N ALA A 109 11.98 -1.84 -1.94
CA ALA A 109 13.43 -1.94 -1.91
C ALA A 109 13.90 -3.37 -2.26
N ASP A 110 14.85 -3.49 -3.18
CA ASP A 110 15.51 -4.75 -3.51
C ASP A 110 16.52 -5.19 -2.42
N HIS A 111 17.15 -6.35 -2.58
CA HIS A 111 18.13 -6.87 -1.60
C HIS A 111 19.34 -5.95 -1.38
N GLY A 112 19.65 -5.07 -2.33
CA GLY A 112 20.70 -4.05 -2.21
C GLY A 112 20.22 -2.75 -1.57
N GLY A 113 18.96 -2.65 -1.16
CA GLY A 113 18.35 -1.44 -0.64
C GLY A 113 18.04 -0.39 -1.70
N ARG A 114 18.11 -0.75 -3.00
CA ARG A 114 17.77 0.15 -4.09
C ARG A 114 16.28 0.13 -4.31
N LYS A 115 15.68 1.30 -4.56
CA LYS A 115 14.27 1.41 -4.92
C LYS A 115 14.01 0.71 -6.24
N SER A 116 13.11 -0.25 -6.19
CA SER A 116 12.49 -0.94 -7.31
C SER A 116 10.98 -0.69 -7.25
N TRP A 117 10.25 -1.28 -8.19
CA TRP A 117 8.80 -1.10 -8.28
C TRP A 117 8.14 -2.29 -8.96
N THR A 118 6.86 -2.48 -8.64
CA THR A 118 5.92 -3.29 -9.40
C THR A 118 4.85 -2.38 -9.98
N TRP A 119 4.33 -2.72 -11.15
CA TRP A 119 3.24 -1.98 -11.78
C TRP A 119 2.28 -2.94 -12.47
N GLY A 120 0.98 -2.65 -12.33
CA GLY A 120 -0.08 -3.38 -13.01
C GLY A 120 -1.46 -2.87 -12.60
N ASP A 121 -2.48 -3.14 -13.42
CA ASP A 121 -3.87 -2.80 -13.10
C ASP A 121 -4.34 -3.55 -11.85
N GLU A 122 -3.75 -4.71 -11.61
CA GLU A 122 -3.96 -5.54 -10.43
C GLU A 122 -3.68 -4.79 -9.13
N MET A 123 -2.72 -3.87 -9.15
CA MET A 123 -2.32 -3.09 -7.97
C MET A 123 -3.27 -1.94 -7.63
N LEU A 124 -4.18 -1.57 -8.55
CA LEU A 124 -5.09 -0.45 -8.31
C LEU A 124 -6.17 -0.83 -7.29
N PRO A 125 -6.34 -0.07 -6.18
CA PRO A 125 -7.38 -0.36 -5.20
C PRO A 125 -8.80 -0.35 -5.79
N ASP A 126 -9.65 -1.28 -5.34
CA ASP A 126 -11.07 -1.35 -5.72
C ASP A 126 -11.91 -0.29 -5.00
N LEU A 127 -11.52 0.07 -3.78
CA LEU A 127 -12.17 1.09 -2.97
C LEU A 127 -11.13 1.91 -2.21
N VAL A 128 -11.31 3.23 -2.21
CA VAL A 128 -10.53 4.16 -1.40
C VAL A 128 -11.45 4.82 -0.37
N VAL A 129 -11.08 4.74 0.91
CA VAL A 129 -11.79 5.41 2.01
C VAL A 129 -10.96 6.59 2.48
N LEU A 130 -11.35 7.79 2.04
CA LEU A 130 -10.74 9.04 2.49
C LEU A 130 -11.41 9.52 3.77
N ASP A 131 -10.74 9.30 4.90
CA ASP A 131 -11.17 9.81 6.20
C ASP A 131 -10.28 10.99 6.65
N PRO A 132 -10.77 12.24 6.59
CA PRO A 132 -9.98 13.40 6.98
C PRO A 132 -9.59 13.36 8.46
N THR A 133 -10.31 12.62 9.31
CA THR A 133 -9.97 12.47 10.73
C THR A 133 -8.71 11.63 10.94
N ALA A 134 -8.37 10.74 10.01
CA ALA A 134 -7.11 10.02 10.03
C ALA A 134 -5.93 10.94 9.68
N ALA A 135 -6.05 11.68 8.57
CA ALA A 135 -5.03 12.63 8.11
C ALA A 135 -4.79 13.78 9.11
N ALA A 136 -5.84 14.22 9.81
CA ALA A 136 -5.73 15.26 10.84
C ALA A 136 -4.87 14.87 12.05
N THR A 137 -4.56 13.58 12.23
CA THR A 137 -3.69 13.10 13.33
C THR A 137 -2.20 13.10 12.99
N MET A 138 -1.82 13.46 11.75
CA MET A 138 -0.42 13.48 11.34
C MET A 138 0.42 14.45 12.19
N PRO A 139 1.62 14.04 12.65
CA PRO A 139 2.57 14.97 13.25
C PRO A 139 2.93 16.10 12.27
N HIS A 140 3.16 17.31 12.79
CA HIS A 140 3.44 18.50 11.97
C HIS A 140 4.49 18.26 10.86
N GLY A 141 5.62 17.62 11.20
CA GLY A 141 6.68 17.33 10.22
C GLY A 141 6.23 16.39 9.10
N VAL A 142 5.38 15.41 9.42
CA VAL A 142 4.79 14.52 8.41
C VAL A 142 3.83 15.30 7.52
N THR A 143 2.94 16.10 8.11
CA THR A 143 1.99 16.94 7.36
C THR A 143 2.68 17.85 6.35
N VAL A 144 3.74 18.54 6.76
CA VAL A 144 4.53 19.40 5.85
C VAL A 144 5.20 18.57 4.77
N GLY A 145 5.88 17.48 5.13
CA GLY A 145 6.58 16.63 4.17
C GLY A 145 5.64 16.05 3.11
N THR A 146 4.50 15.49 3.53
CA THR A 146 3.53 14.90 2.60
C THR A 146 2.80 15.97 1.78
N GLY A 147 2.54 17.14 2.35
CA GLY A 147 1.94 18.25 1.60
C GLY A 147 2.86 18.76 0.49
N LEU A 148 4.17 18.87 0.75
CA LEU A 148 5.16 19.21 -0.27
C LEU A 148 5.28 18.12 -1.33
N ASP A 149 5.27 16.84 -0.94
CA ASP A 149 5.26 15.69 -1.86
C ASP A 149 4.08 15.77 -2.83
N ALA A 150 2.85 15.95 -2.32
CA ALA A 150 1.66 16.11 -3.16
C ALA A 150 1.75 17.33 -4.09
N TYR A 151 2.30 18.45 -3.60
CA TYR A 151 2.50 19.65 -4.41
C TYR A 151 3.49 19.42 -5.55
N VAL A 152 4.63 18.77 -5.27
CA VAL A 152 5.64 18.43 -6.28
C VAL A 152 5.04 17.50 -7.33
N HIS A 153 4.30 16.45 -6.93
CA HIS A 153 3.59 15.58 -7.87
C HIS A 153 2.63 16.36 -8.78
N ALA A 154 1.87 17.31 -8.23
CA ALA A 154 0.98 18.15 -9.02
C ALA A 154 1.76 19.03 -10.02
N LEU A 155 2.88 19.61 -9.58
CA LEU A 155 3.74 20.43 -10.43
C LEU A 155 4.39 19.60 -11.56
N GLU A 156 4.92 18.42 -11.25
CA GLU A 156 5.48 17.48 -12.24
C GLU A 156 4.42 17.02 -13.23
N ALA A 157 3.20 16.72 -12.77
CA ALA A 157 2.10 16.32 -13.65
C ALA A 157 1.67 17.46 -14.58
N CYS A 158 1.64 18.71 -14.12
CA CYS A 158 1.27 19.87 -14.92
C CYS A 158 2.37 20.33 -15.89
N THR A 159 3.64 20.09 -15.56
CA THR A 159 4.80 20.54 -16.37
C THR A 159 5.41 19.42 -17.21
N GLY A 160 5.10 18.16 -16.89
CA GLY A 160 5.58 16.99 -17.58
C GLY A 160 5.17 16.98 -19.05
N GLN A 161 6.15 16.97 -19.95
CA GLN A 161 5.88 16.74 -21.37
C GLN A 161 5.62 15.25 -21.58
N ARG A 162 4.42 14.90 -22.07
CA ARG A 162 4.15 13.56 -22.60
C ARG A 162 5.00 13.37 -23.87
N ARG A 163 6.15 12.72 -23.72
CA ARG A 163 6.95 12.24 -24.85
C ARG A 163 6.63 10.78 -25.12
#